data_AF-A0A1E5FS69-F1
#
_entry.id   AF-A0A1E5FS69-F1
#
_cell.length_a   1.000
_cell.length_b   1.000
_cell.length_c   1.000
_cell.angle_alpha   90.00
_cell.angle_beta   90.00
_cell.angle_gamma   90.00
#
_symmetry.space_group_name_H-M   'P 1'
#
loop_
_entity.id
_entity.type
_entity.pdbx_description
1 polymer ?
#
loop_
_entity_poly.entity_id
_entity_poly.type
_entity_poly.pdbx_seq_one_letter_code
_entity_poly.pdbx_strand_id
1 'polypeptide(L)'
;MNTNFALLARFGNPTVELKQVSQEFFGITSRTAEQRAKACDFPVPTFKLRDSERSPSLIKIEDLAAYIDKRHSEAKLDWLSVNG
;
A
#
# COMPACT_ATOMS: atom_id res chain seq x y z
N MET A 1 -11.51 -3.95 -14.13
CA MET A 1 -11.93 -4.00 -12.70
C MET A 1 -11.06 -3.01 -11.95
N ASN A 2 -11.64 -2.16 -11.10
CA ASN A 2 -10.86 -1.15 -10.38
C ASN A 2 -10.20 -1.82 -9.16
N THR A 3 -8.86 -1.77 -9.04
CA THR A 3 -8.11 -2.38 -7.92
C THR A 3 -8.61 -1.88 -6.57
N ASN A 4 -9.04 -0.62 -6.49
CA ASN A 4 -9.66 -0.06 -5.29
C ASN A 4 -10.90 -0.86 -4.85
N PHE A 5 -11.79 -1.21 -5.80
CA PHE A 5 -12.99 -1.98 -5.49
C PHE A 5 -12.66 -3.40 -5.01
N ALA A 6 -11.65 -4.04 -5.60
CA ALA A 6 -11.20 -5.37 -5.17
C ALA A 6 -10.62 -5.35 -3.76
N LEU A 7 -9.80 -4.35 -3.42
CA LEU A 7 -9.24 -4.19 -2.09
C LEU A 7 -10.31 -3.83 -1.06
N LEU A 8 -11.26 -2.95 -1.41
CA LEU A 8 -12.42 -2.63 -0.55
C LEU A 8 -13.26 -3.87 -0.26
N ALA A 9 -13.58 -4.69 -1.27
CA ALA A 9 -14.32 -5.93 -1.08
C ALA A 9 -13.58 -6.93 -0.18
N ARG A 10 -12.24 -6.95 -0.27
CA ARG A 10 -11.40 -7.84 0.53
C ARG A 10 -11.28 -7.40 1.99
N PHE A 11 -11.00 -6.13 2.25
CA PHE A 11 -10.73 -5.63 3.60
C PHE A 11 -12.00 -5.13 4.31
N GLY A 12 -13.08 -4.86 3.56
CA GLY A 12 -14.34 -4.36 4.09
C GLY A 12 -14.28 -2.97 4.72
N ASN A 13 -13.16 -2.25 4.54
CA ASN A 13 -12.86 -0.98 5.21
C ASN A 13 -12.16 -0.01 4.25
N PRO A 14 -12.34 1.31 4.41
CA PRO A 14 -11.67 2.32 3.57
C PRO A 14 -10.19 2.49 3.91
N THR A 15 -9.74 1.93 5.03
CA THR A 15 -8.35 1.95 5.51
C THR A 15 -7.93 0.56 5.94
N VAL A 16 -6.63 0.28 5.81
CA VAL A 16 -6.01 -0.98 6.25
C VAL A 16 -4.76 -0.69 7.08
N GLU A 17 -4.46 -1.56 8.04
CA GLU A 17 -3.24 -1.43 8.85
C GLU A 17 -1.99 -1.70 8.02
N LEU A 18 -0.97 -0.84 8.20
CA LEU A 18 0.33 -0.99 7.57
C LEU A 18 0.96 -2.36 7.86
N LYS A 19 0.77 -2.87 9.08
CA LYS A 19 1.25 -4.20 9.50
C LYS A 19 0.66 -5.33 8.63
N GLN A 20 -0.60 -5.22 8.21
CA GLN A 20 -1.24 -6.24 7.39
C GLN A 20 -0.73 -6.24 5.96
N VAL A 21 -0.57 -5.05 5.37
CA VAL A 21 -0.18 -4.93 3.95
C VAL A 21 1.34 -4.97 3.72
N SER A 22 2.15 -4.61 4.71
CA SER A 22 3.62 -4.57 4.59
C SER A 22 4.23 -5.90 4.18
N GLN A 23 3.82 -6.98 4.83
CA GLN A 23 4.33 -8.31 4.51
C GLN A 23 3.78 -8.82 3.18
N GLU A 24 2.49 -8.57 2.93
CA GLU A 24 1.79 -9.17 1.80
C GLU A 24 2.12 -8.50 0.46
N PHE A 25 2.05 -7.17 0.39
CA PHE A 25 2.22 -6.43 -0.87
C PHE A 25 3.65 -5.93 -1.07
N PHE A 26 4.36 -5.67 0.02
CA PHE A 26 5.70 -5.05 -0.03
C PHE A 26 6.82 -6.00 0.37
N GLY A 27 6.50 -7.20 0.88
CA GLY A 27 7.49 -8.21 1.25
C GLY A 27 8.43 -7.79 2.39
N ILE A 28 8.04 -6.80 3.21
CA ILE A 28 8.85 -6.33 4.33
C ILE A 28 8.14 -6.54 5.66
N THR A 29 8.91 -6.69 6.73
CA THR A 29 8.35 -6.83 8.06
C THR A 29 7.60 -5.57 8.48
N SER A 30 6.58 -5.73 9.32
CA SER A 30 5.84 -4.59 9.87
C SER A 30 6.74 -3.59 10.61
N ARG A 31 7.80 -4.07 11.26
CA ARG A 31 8.79 -3.21 11.92
C ARG A 31 9.52 -2.31 10.93
N THR A 32 9.98 -2.87 9.82
CA THR A 32 10.66 -2.12 8.75
C THR A 32 9.69 -1.14 8.08
N ALA A 33 8.44 -1.54 7.88
CA ALA A 33 7.42 -0.68 7.32
C ALA A 33 7.14 0.54 8.20
N GLU A 34 6.97 0.35 9.52
CA GLU A 34 6.79 1.45 10.48
C GLU A 34 8.00 2.39 10.52
N GLN A 35 9.22 1.86 10.43
CA GLN A 35 10.43 2.68 10.35
C GLN A 35 10.45 3.55 9.09
N ARG A 36 10.11 2.98 7.92
CA ARG A 36 10.02 3.71 6.66
C ARG A 36 8.88 4.74 6.66
N ALA A 37 7.73 4.39 7.23
CA ALA A 37 6.61 5.30 7.42
C ALA A 37 6.99 6.52 8.26
N LYS A 38 7.66 6.30 9.39
CA LYS A 38 8.19 7.40 10.25
C LYS A 38 9.23 8.27 9.54
N ALA A 39 10.00 7.69 8.62
CA ALA A 39 10.99 8.40 7.81
C ALA A 39 10.40 9.05 6.53
N CYS A 40 9.08 8.95 6.31
CA CYS A 40 8.42 9.38 5.06
C CYS A 40 9.00 8.72 3.80
N ASP A 41 9.54 7.51 3.93
CA ASP A 41 10.20 6.71 2.90
C ASP A 41 9.38 5.46 2.51
N PHE A 42 8.10 5.42 2.92
CA PHE A 42 7.21 4.34 2.52
C PHE A 42 6.58 4.64 1.14
N PRO A 43 6.38 3.65 0.24
CA PRO A 43 5.92 3.92 -1.12
C PRO A 43 4.50 4.50 -1.25
N VAL A 44 3.70 4.41 -0.18
CA VAL A 44 2.35 4.97 -0.10
C VAL A 44 2.20 5.82 1.15
N PRO A 45 1.32 6.84 1.15
CA PRO A 45 1.04 7.64 2.34
C PRO A 45 0.55 6.79 3.51
N THR A 46 1.14 7.02 4.68
CA THR A 46 0.75 6.38 5.94
C THR A 46 0.40 7.42 6.98
N PHE A 47 -0.63 7.17 7.77
CA PHE A 47 -1.08 8.12 8.80
C PHE A 47 -1.57 7.39 10.05
N LYS A 48 -1.74 8.14 11.14
CA LYS A 48 -2.36 7.66 12.39
C LYS A 48 -3.56 8.52 12.73
N LEU A 49 -4.63 7.91 13.23
CA LEU A 49 -5.83 8.64 13.68
C LEU A 49 -5.67 9.32 15.04
N ARG A 50 -4.73 8.83 15.85
CA ARG A 50 -4.40 9.41 17.16
C ARG A 50 -2.89 9.43 17.35
N ASP A 51 -2.39 10.55 17.84
CA ASP A 51 -0.99 10.72 18.22
C ASP A 51 -0.65 9.85 19.45
N SER A 52 -0.22 8.61 19.20
CA SER A 52 0.13 7.63 20.22
C SER A 52 0.96 6.50 19.62
N GLU A 53 1.97 6.05 20.36
CA GLU A 53 2.79 4.90 19.97
C GLU A 53 1.99 3.59 19.92
N ARG A 54 0.83 3.52 20.59
CA ARG A 54 -0.08 2.36 20.52
C ARG A 54 -1.04 2.41 19.34
N SER A 55 -1.16 3.55 18.66
CA SER A 55 -2.03 3.66 17.48
C SER A 55 -1.36 2.98 16.28
N PRO A 56 -2.07 2.11 15.54
CA PRO A 56 -1.54 1.52 14.32
C PRO A 56 -1.37 2.59 13.25
N SER A 57 -0.35 2.43 12.40
CA SER A 57 -0.24 3.18 11.16
C SER A 57 -1.20 2.59 10.13
N LEU A 58 -1.95 3.47 9.47
CA LEU A 58 -2.99 3.13 8.50
C LEU A 58 -2.61 3.63 7.12
N ILE A 59 -3.13 2.94 6.11
CA ILE A 59 -3.08 3.31 4.70
C ILE A 59 -4.52 3.38 4.18
N LYS A 60 -4.81 4.39 3.35
CA LYS A 60 -6.05 4.46 2.59
C LYS A 60 -6.06 3.40 1.49
N ILE A 61 -7.17 2.69 1.32
CA ILE A 61 -7.28 1.68 0.25
C ILE A 61 -7.12 2.31 -1.14
N GLU A 62 -7.64 3.52 -1.34
CA GLU A 62 -7.47 4.31 -2.57
C GLU A 62 -5.98 4.52 -2.93
N ASP A 63 -5.16 4.93 -1.97
CA ASP A 63 -3.72 5.16 -2.20
C ASP A 63 -2.97 3.86 -2.51
N LEU A 64 -3.30 2.79 -1.77
CA LEU A 64 -2.73 1.47 -2.02
C LEU A 64 -3.10 0.96 -3.42
N ALA A 65 -4.37 1.10 -3.82
CA ALA A 65 -4.85 0.72 -5.13
C ALA A 65 -4.15 1.51 -6.24
N ALA A 66 -4.07 2.84 -6.11
CA ALA A 66 -3.43 3.70 -7.08
C ALA A 66 -1.94 3.33 -7.27
N TYR A 67 -1.24 2.99 -6.19
CA TYR A 67 0.14 2.54 -6.27
C TYR A 67 0.28 1.20 -7.00
N ILE A 68 -0.57 0.22 -6.68
CA ILE A 68 -0.57 -1.09 -7.35
C ILE A 68 -0.84 -0.92 -8.85
N ASP A 69 -1.87 -0.13 -9.22
CA ASP A 69 -2.22 0.12 -10.62
C ASP A 69 -1.09 0.82 -11.37
N LYS A 70 -0.43 1.80 -10.74
CA LYS A 70 0.75 2.47 -11.31
C LYS A 70 1.87 1.48 -11.60
N ARG A 71 2.27 0.68 -10.60
CA ARG A 71 3.36 -0.31 -10.74
C ARG A 71 3.04 -1.37 -11.79
N HIS A 72 1.78 -1.81 -11.86
CA HIS A 72 1.34 -2.75 -12.89
C HIS A 72 1.35 -2.12 -14.29
N SER A 73 0.94 -0.85 -14.42
CA SER A 73 0.97 -0.14 -15.70
C SER A 73 2.40 0.05 -16.21
N GLU A 74 3.33 0.43 -15.34
CA GLU A 74 4.76 0.53 -15.65
C GLU A 74 5.29 -0.82 -16.16
N ALA A 75 5.08 -1.91 -15.40
CA ALA A 75 5.52 -3.24 -15.79
C ALA A 75 4.90 -3.73 -17.10
N LYS A 76 3.64 -3.36 -17.37
CA LYS A 76 2.96 -3.69 -18.64
C LYS A 76 3.59 -2.95 -19.82
N LEU A 77 3.95 -1.68 -19.66
CA LEU A 77 4.63 -0.91 -20.70
C LEU A 77 6.02 -1.51 -20.99
N ASP A 78 6.78 -1.84 -19.94
CA ASP A 78 8.08 -2.49 -20.09
C ASP A 78 7.95 -3.83 -20.85
N TRP A 79 6.95 -4.64 -20.50
CA TRP A 79 6.68 -5.90 -21.18
C TRP A 79 6.32 -5.70 -22.66
N LEU A 80 5.47 -4.71 -22.97
CA LEU A 80 5.10 -4.39 -24.35
C LEU A 80 6.28 -3.84 -25.16
N SER A 81 7.24 -3.14 -24.55
CA SER A 81 8.41 -2.62 -25.26
C SER A 81 9.33 -3.72 -25.80
N VAL A 82 9.28 -4.92 -25.20
CA VAL A 82 10.09 -6.08 -25.60
C VAL A 82 9.30 -7.04 -26.50
N ASN A 83 7.98 -7.12 -26.34
CA ASN A 83 7.13 -8.12 -27.00
C ASN A 83 6.16 -7.54 -28.04
N GLY A 84 6.17 -6.23 -28.26
CA GLY A 84 5.29 -5.48 -29.16
C GLY A 84 5.87 -5.24 -30.54
#